data_AF-A0A849KCI5-F1
#
_entry.id   AF-A0A849KCI5-F1
#
_cell.length_a   1.000
_cell.length_b   1.000
_cell.length_c   1.000
_cell.angle_alpha   90.00
_cell.angle_beta   90.00
_cell.angle_gamma   90.00
#
_symmetry.space_group_name_H-M   'P 1'
#
loop_
_entity.id
_entity.type
_entity.pdbx_description
1 polymer ?
#
loop_
_entity_poly.entity_id
_entity_poly.type
_entity_poly.pdbx_seq_one_letter_code
_entity_poly.pdbx_strand_id
1 'polypeptide(L)'
;MTAVVSDLGTARPFLNGRLRALAITGSARHASLPDVPTFGQQGLPALDGYISWVGIFAPGTLPRTMASRLADDLSRALRSDAMKAELAAIGFDATGTSGESFAVIVQRDRQRWSQVLRDIGGISFN
;
A
#
# COMPACT_ATOMS: atom_id res chain seq x y z
N MET A 1 17.92 6.77 -19.86
CA MET A 1 16.67 6.00 -19.73
C MET A 1 15.95 6.53 -18.50
N THR A 2 14.79 7.17 -18.68
CA THR A 2 14.02 7.72 -17.55
C THR A 2 13.17 6.60 -16.96
N ALA A 3 13.36 6.30 -15.68
CA ALA A 3 12.53 5.36 -14.93
C ALA A 3 11.78 6.13 -13.85
N VAL A 4 10.57 5.66 -13.52
CA VAL A 4 9.72 6.23 -12.48
C VAL A 4 9.12 5.10 -11.66
N VAL A 5 8.97 5.32 -10.37
CA VAL A 5 8.20 4.44 -9.47
C VAL A 5 6.82 5.08 -9.29
N SER A 6 5.76 4.30 -9.50
CA SER A 6 4.37 4.78 -9.44
C SER A 6 3.47 3.69 -8.89
N ASP A 7 2.38 4.07 -8.23
CA ASP A 7 1.34 3.13 -7.83
C ASP A 7 0.71 2.44 -9.05
N LEU A 8 0.36 1.17 -8.89
CA LEU A 8 -0.13 0.34 -9.98
C LEU A 8 -1.40 0.91 -10.63
N GLY A 9 -2.35 1.42 -9.84
CA GLY A 9 -3.58 2.04 -10.36
C GLY A 9 -3.31 3.18 -11.34
N THR A 10 -2.32 4.02 -11.04
CA THR A 10 -1.89 5.15 -11.88
C THR A 10 -1.16 4.69 -13.13
N ALA A 11 -0.28 3.69 -13.01
CA ALA A 11 0.53 3.21 -14.13
C ALA A 11 -0.25 2.33 -15.12
N ARG A 12 -1.24 1.56 -14.64
CA ARG A 12 -1.92 0.51 -15.42
C ARG A 12 -2.46 0.95 -16.78
N PRO A 13 -3.13 2.11 -16.94
CA PRO A 13 -3.64 2.55 -18.25
C PRO A 13 -2.55 2.77 -19.31
N PHE A 14 -1.29 2.95 -18.90
CA PHE A 14 -0.16 3.22 -19.78
C PHE A 14 0.71 1.99 -20.06
N LEU A 15 0.41 0.83 -19.46
CA LEU A 15 1.10 -0.44 -19.74
C LEU A 15 0.68 -1.07 -21.09
N ASN A 16 0.02 -0.29 -21.95
CA ASN A 16 -0.37 -0.63 -23.32
C ASN A 16 0.74 -0.34 -24.36
N GLY A 17 2.01 -0.42 -23.93
CA GLY A 17 3.18 -0.13 -24.77
C GLY A 17 3.75 1.28 -24.59
N ARG A 18 3.05 2.18 -23.89
CA ARG A 18 3.59 3.52 -23.55
C ARG A 18 4.58 3.49 -22.39
N LEU A 19 4.34 2.61 -21.42
CA LEU A 19 5.24 2.29 -20.32
C LEU A 19 5.58 0.80 -20.33
N ARG A 20 6.79 0.48 -19.86
CA ARG A 20 7.23 -0.90 -19.61
C ARG A 20 7.33 -1.13 -18.11
N ALA A 21 6.58 -2.10 -17.58
CA ALA A 21 6.74 -2.52 -16.19
C ALA A 21 8.09 -3.26 -16.03
N LEU A 22 8.91 -2.83 -15.06
CA LEU A 22 10.25 -3.38 -14.84
C LEU A 22 10.33 -4.21 -13.56
N ALA A 23 9.65 -3.76 -12.50
CA ALA A 23 9.68 -4.40 -11.20
C ALA A 23 8.42 -4.06 -10.40
N ILE A 24 8.05 -4.96 -9.49
CA ILE A 24 7.08 -4.73 -8.41
C ILE A 24 7.86 -4.49 -7.10
N THR A 25 7.42 -3.51 -6.31
CA THR A 25 8.05 -3.14 -5.02
C THR A 25 7.60 -4.00 -3.84
N GLY A 26 6.49 -4.73 -3.99
CA GLY A 26 6.00 -5.68 -2.98
C GLY A 26 6.73 -7.01 -3.03
N SER A 27 6.70 -7.74 -1.91
CA SER A 27 7.43 -9.01 -1.71
C SER A 27 6.93 -10.20 -2.53
N ALA A 28 5.87 -10.01 -3.30
CA ALA A 28 5.33 -10.98 -4.23
C ALA A 28 4.88 -10.27 -5.52
N ARG A 29 4.79 -11.04 -6.61
CA ARG A 29 4.24 -10.54 -7.87
C ARG A 29 2.78 -10.18 -7.71
N HIS A 30 2.34 -9.14 -8.42
CA HIS A 30 0.95 -8.72 -8.40
C HIS A 30 0.13 -9.59 -9.37
N ALA A 31 -1.10 -9.98 -8.99
CA ALA A 31 -1.93 -10.88 -9.79
C ALA A 31 -2.26 -10.32 -11.19
N SER A 32 -2.37 -9.00 -11.32
CA SER A 32 -2.59 -8.34 -12.62
C SER A 32 -1.33 -8.17 -13.48
N LEU A 33 -0.14 -8.45 -12.93
CA LEU A 33 1.15 -8.36 -13.61
C LEU A 33 2.02 -9.60 -13.27
N PRO A 34 1.54 -10.83 -13.56
CA PRO A 34 2.17 -12.07 -13.08
C PRO A 34 3.57 -12.31 -13.68
N ASP A 35 3.89 -11.68 -14.80
CA ASP A 35 5.19 -11.80 -15.47
C ASP A 35 6.22 -10.76 -15.01
N VAL A 36 5.78 -9.75 -14.25
CA VAL A 36 6.68 -8.68 -13.77
C VAL A 36 7.32 -9.14 -12.45
N PRO A 37 8.66 -9.27 -12.40
CA PRO A 37 9.35 -9.73 -11.18
C PRO A 37 9.31 -8.67 -10.07
N THR A 38 9.53 -9.10 -8.83
CA THR A 38 9.79 -8.16 -7.72
C THR A 38 11.22 -7.65 -7.78
N PHE A 39 11.56 -6.61 -6.99
CA PHE A 39 12.97 -6.24 -6.80
C PHE A 39 13.78 -7.34 -6.11
N GLY A 40 13.21 -8.07 -5.13
CA GLY A 40 13.88 -9.19 -4.47
C GLY A 40 14.22 -10.33 -5.44
N GLN A 41 13.32 -10.67 -6.37
CA GLN A 41 13.59 -11.66 -7.43
C GLN A 41 14.71 -11.24 -8.39
N GLN A 42 15.02 -9.94 -8.45
CA GLN A 42 16.09 -9.38 -9.28
C GLN A 42 17.38 -9.16 -8.49
N GLY A 43 17.49 -9.68 -7.26
CA GLY A 43 18.69 -9.53 -6.43
C GLY A 43 18.82 -8.17 -5.74
N LEU A 44 17.72 -7.40 -5.65
CA LEU A 44 17.66 -6.09 -5.00
C LEU A 44 16.73 -6.11 -3.77
N PRO A 45 17.03 -6.94 -2.74
CA PRO A 45 16.13 -7.13 -1.59
C PRO A 45 15.90 -5.85 -0.76
N ALA A 46 16.83 -4.88 -0.81
CA ALA A 46 16.69 -3.59 -0.14
C ALA A 46 15.55 -2.72 -0.71
N LEU A 47 15.06 -3.03 -1.92
CA LEU A 47 13.98 -2.34 -2.61
C LEU A 47 12.66 -3.14 -2.59
N ASP A 48 12.60 -4.24 -1.84
CA ASP A 48 11.45 -5.13 -1.76
C ASP A 48 10.57 -4.87 -0.51
N GLY A 49 9.33 -5.36 -0.55
CA GLY A 49 8.35 -5.22 0.52
C GLY A 49 7.88 -3.78 0.78
N TYR A 50 8.04 -2.85 -0.16
CA TYR A 50 7.44 -1.52 -0.09
C TYR A 50 6.09 -1.55 -0.79
N ILE A 51 5.02 -1.67 0.01
CA ILE A 51 3.65 -1.66 -0.48
C ILE A 51 2.98 -0.39 0.03
N SER A 52 2.48 0.41 -0.91
CA SER A 52 1.67 1.59 -0.60
C SER A 52 0.32 1.15 -0.03
N TRP A 53 -0.19 1.87 0.95
CA TRP A 53 -1.49 1.60 1.55
C TRP A 53 -2.30 2.90 1.65
N VAL A 54 -3.62 2.74 1.63
CA VAL A 54 -4.58 3.80 1.89
C VAL A 54 -5.41 3.36 3.10
N GLY A 55 -5.70 4.31 3.98
CA GLY A 55 -6.49 4.04 5.18
C GLY A 55 -7.39 5.19 5.57
N ILE A 56 -8.36 4.87 6.42
CA ILE A 56 -9.36 5.80 6.92
C ILE A 56 -9.06 6.07 8.38
N PHE A 57 -9.03 7.34 8.76
CA PHE A 57 -8.77 7.79 10.12
C PHE A 57 -9.97 8.54 10.67
N ALA A 58 -10.25 8.34 11.95
CA ALA A 58 -11.26 9.09 12.69
C ALA A 58 -10.57 10.08 13.65
N PRO A 59 -11.26 11.16 14.08
CA PRO A 59 -10.73 12.08 15.08
C PRO A 59 -10.33 11.36 16.38
N GLY A 60 -9.20 11.75 16.97
CA GLY A 60 -8.73 11.18 18.25
C GLY A 60 -9.66 11.49 19.44
N THR A 61 -10.57 12.44 19.29
CA THR A 61 -11.61 12.78 20.29
C THR A 61 -12.82 11.86 20.24
N LEU A 62 -12.93 10.97 19.25
CA LEU A 62 -14.05 10.06 19.10
C LEU A 62 -14.05 9.02 20.25
N PRO A 63 -15.20 8.77 20.94
CA PRO A 63 -15.27 7.75 21.97
C PRO A 63 -14.86 6.37 21.43
N ARG A 64 -14.08 5.62 22.21
CA ARG A 64 -13.52 4.31 21.80
C ARG A 64 -14.57 3.35 21.25
N THR A 65 -15.76 3.31 21.87
CA THR A 65 -16.86 2.44 21.44
C THR A 65 -17.38 2.80 20.04
N MET A 66 -17.43 4.09 19.70
CA MET A 66 -17.82 4.55 18.36
C MET A 66 -16.71 4.26 17.34
N ALA A 67 -15.45 4.50 17.72
CA ALA A 67 -14.30 4.20 16.86
C ALA A 67 -14.23 2.70 16.50
N SER A 68 -14.44 1.81 17.48
CA SER A 68 -14.49 0.36 17.25
C SER A 68 -15.63 -0.03 16.31
N ARG A 69 -16.84 0.49 16.52
CA ARG A 69 -17.98 0.22 15.62
C ARG A 69 -17.69 0.67 14.19
N LEU A 70 -17.17 1.89 14.01
CA LEU A 70 -16.82 2.41 12.68
C LEU A 70 -15.76 1.53 12.00
N ALA A 71 -14.72 1.14 12.74
CA ALA A 71 -13.69 0.25 12.21
C ALA A 71 -14.27 -1.09 11.77
N ASP A 72 -15.13 -1.70 12.58
CA ASP A 72 -15.77 -2.98 12.25
C ASP A 72 -16.68 -2.87 11.03
N ASP A 73 -17.47 -1.80 10.94
CA ASP A 73 -18.37 -1.53 9.81
C ASP A 73 -17.57 -1.36 8.50
N LEU A 74 -16.48 -0.57 8.55
CA LEU A 74 -15.57 -0.38 7.41
C LEU A 74 -14.89 -1.69 7.00
N SER A 75 -14.37 -2.46 7.97
CA SER A 75 -13.75 -3.76 7.67
C SER A 75 -14.75 -4.74 7.06
N ARG A 76 -16.03 -4.74 7.46
CA ARG A 76 -17.06 -5.57 6.82
C ARG A 76 -17.38 -5.09 5.41
N ALA A 77 -17.55 -3.79 5.20
CA ALA A 77 -17.81 -3.22 3.88
C ALA A 77 -16.67 -3.53 2.89
N LEU A 78 -15.42 -3.38 3.30
CA LEU A 78 -14.23 -3.68 2.48
C LEU A 78 -14.07 -5.17 2.15
N ARG A 79 -14.68 -6.07 2.94
CA ARG A 79 -14.69 -7.51 2.64
C ARG A 79 -15.81 -7.93 1.70
N SER A 80 -16.75 -7.05 1.39
CA SER A 80 -17.80 -7.34 0.41
C SER A 80 -17.23 -7.49 -1.00
N ASP A 81 -17.82 -8.36 -1.81
CA ASP A 81 -17.33 -8.61 -3.16
C ASP A 81 -17.51 -7.40 -4.08
N ALA A 82 -18.57 -6.61 -3.86
CA ALA A 82 -18.77 -5.35 -4.55
C ALA A 82 -17.59 -4.38 -4.31
N MET A 83 -17.17 -4.20 -3.05
CA MET A 83 -16.07 -3.29 -2.73
C MET A 83 -14.72 -3.81 -3.22
N LYS A 84 -14.48 -5.13 -3.14
CA LYS A 84 -13.29 -5.75 -3.73
C LYS A 84 -13.21 -5.51 -5.24
N ALA A 85 -14.33 -5.67 -5.95
CA ALA A 85 -14.38 -5.48 -7.39
C ALA A 85 -14.11 -4.03 -7.79
N GLU A 86 -14.78 -3.06 -7.13
CA GLU A 86 -14.58 -1.62 -7.38
C GLU A 86 -13.13 -1.19 -7.12
N LEU A 87 -12.54 -1.61 -6.00
CA LEU A 87 -11.16 -1.26 -5.68
C LEU A 87 -10.15 -1.94 -6.63
N ALA A 88 -10.36 -3.21 -6.99
CA ALA A 88 -9.53 -3.88 -7.98
C ALA A 88 -9.61 -3.20 -9.36
N ALA A 89 -10.80 -2.68 -9.72
CA ALA A 89 -11.01 -1.91 -10.94
C ALA A 89 -10.23 -0.59 -10.98
N ILE A 90 -9.69 -0.11 -9.86
CA ILE A 90 -8.75 1.04 -9.81
C ILE A 90 -7.34 0.65 -9.32
N GLY A 91 -7.04 -0.64 -9.22
CA GLY A 91 -5.70 -1.15 -8.91
C GLY A 91 -5.35 -1.20 -7.42
N PHE A 92 -6.36 -1.27 -6.55
CA PHE A 92 -6.21 -1.46 -5.12
C PHE A 92 -6.71 -2.84 -4.69
N ASP A 93 -6.03 -3.44 -3.72
CA ASP A 93 -6.51 -4.64 -3.04
C ASP A 93 -7.26 -4.26 -1.77
N ALA A 94 -8.54 -4.61 -1.71
CA ALA A 94 -9.36 -4.40 -0.51
C ALA A 94 -8.97 -5.40 0.58
N THR A 95 -8.29 -4.92 1.63
CA THR A 95 -7.78 -5.78 2.71
C THR A 95 -8.81 -6.04 3.81
N GLY A 96 -9.69 -5.08 4.07
CA GLY A 96 -10.60 -5.12 5.22
C GLY A 96 -9.86 -5.26 6.56
N THR A 97 -8.63 -4.74 6.65
CA THR A 97 -7.82 -4.75 7.87
C THR A 97 -8.61 -4.17 9.05
N SER A 98 -8.53 -4.80 10.22
CA SER A 98 -9.15 -4.26 11.44
C SER A 98 -8.49 -2.96 11.88
N GLY A 99 -9.17 -2.15 12.68
CA GLY A 99 -8.59 -0.91 13.21
C GLY A 99 -7.28 -1.15 13.98
N GLU A 100 -7.23 -2.23 14.79
CA GLU A 100 -6.03 -2.59 15.57
C GLU A 100 -4.87 -3.00 14.67
N SER A 101 -5.11 -3.88 13.69
CA SER A 101 -4.08 -4.30 12.73
C SER A 101 -3.62 -3.13 11.85
N PHE A 102 -4.53 -2.20 11.52
CA PHE A 102 -4.18 -1.01 10.75
C PHE A 102 -3.30 -0.05 11.56
N ALA A 103 -3.55 0.11 12.86
CA ALA A 103 -2.67 0.90 13.73
C ALA A 103 -1.22 0.36 13.75
N VAL A 104 -1.05 -0.97 13.72
CA VAL A 104 0.27 -1.62 13.60
C VAL A 104 0.94 -1.28 12.26
N ILE A 105 0.19 -1.28 11.15
CA ILE A 105 0.73 -0.89 9.83
C ILE A 105 1.24 0.55 9.88
N VAL A 106 0.44 1.48 10.43
CA VAL A 106 0.82 2.90 10.55
C VAL A 106 2.09 3.07 11.38
N GLN A 107 2.19 2.39 12.52
CA GLN A 107 3.37 2.46 13.39
C GLN A 107 4.63 1.90 12.69
N ARG A 108 4.51 0.74 12.03
CA ARG A 108 5.61 0.11 11.30
C ARG A 108 6.11 1.01 10.18
N ASP A 109 5.20 1.56 9.39
CA ASP A 109 5.57 2.43 8.27
C ASP A 109 6.16 3.76 8.75
N ARG A 110 5.61 4.34 9.83
CA ARG A 110 6.22 5.52 10.47
C ARG A 110 7.66 5.23 10.87
N GLN A 111 7.94 4.10 11.52
CA GLN A 111 9.29 3.71 11.92
C GLN A 111 10.21 3.52 10.70
N ARG A 112 9.75 2.77 9.68
CA ARG A 112 10.51 2.52 8.45
C ARG A 112 10.89 3.82 7.73
N TRP A 113 9.93 4.72 7.52
CA TRP A 113 10.19 5.97 6.81
C TRP A 113 11.00 6.96 7.65
N SER A 114 10.86 6.94 8.98
CA SER A 114 11.74 7.72 9.87
C SER A 114 13.20 7.28 9.74
N GLN A 115 13.44 5.97 9.61
CA GLN A 115 14.79 5.45 9.37
C GLN A 115 15.32 5.86 8.00
N VAL A 116 14.53 5.67 6.94
CA VAL A 116 14.91 6.07 5.57
C VAL A 116 15.28 7.56 5.52
N LEU A 117 14.47 8.43 6.13
CA LEU A 117 14.75 9.86 6.17
C LEU A 117 16.10 10.18 6.86
N ARG A 118 16.39 9.52 7.98
CA ARG A 118 17.71 9.66 8.64
C ARG A 118 18.85 9.19 7.74
N ASP A 119 18.69 8.05 7.08
CA ASP A 119 19.74 7.44 6.25
C ASP A 119 20.08 8.29 5.02
N ILE A 120 19.08 8.95 4.42
CA ILE A 120 19.28 9.82 3.25
C ILE A 120 19.68 11.26 3.62
N GLY A 121 19.87 11.56 4.91
CA GLY A 121 20.19 12.91 5.40
C GLY A 121 19.02 13.89 5.30
N GLY A 122 17.79 13.38 5.16
CA GLY A 122 16.56 14.16 5.16
C GLY A 122 16.10 14.54 6.57
N ILE A 123 15.33 15.63 6.65
CA ILE A 123 14.80 16.23 7.88
C ILE A 123 14.23 15.15 8.83
N SER A 124 14.69 15.14 10.08
CA SER A 124 14.12 14.30 11.14
C SER A 124 12.83 14.92 11.67
N PHE A 125 11.73 14.17 11.68
CA PHE A 125 10.53 14.55 12.42
C PHE A 125 10.77 14.30 13.91
N ASN A 126 10.95 15.38 14.68
CA ASN A 126 10.89 15.37 16.15
C ASN A 126 9.45 15.08 16.60
#